data_AF-A0A2D4KJL3-F1
#
_entry.id   AF-A0A2D4KJL3-F1
#
_cell.length_a   1.000
_cell.length_b   1.000
_cell.length_c   1.000
_cell.angle_alpha   90.00
_cell.angle_beta   90.00
_cell.angle_gamma   90.00
#
_symmetry.space_group_name_H-M   'P 1'
#
loop_
_entity.id
_entity.type
_entity.pdbx_description
1 polymer ?
#
loop_
_entity_poly.entity_id
_entity_poly.type
_entity_poly.pdbx_seq_one_letter_code
_entity_poly.pdbx_strand_id
1 'polypeptide(L)'
;MDKEIKTWVATCTPCQESRPAPRTAPTHEWESPKTPWSRIHIYFAGPCQGHTFLIIVDAYSKLLKVSIMTLTMTETIRVLRKLFATTQMWLCQIMAPSSPESI
;
A
#
# COMPACT_ATOMS: atom_id res chain seq x y z
N MET A 1 43.58 20.29 5.16
CA MET A 1 42.78 21.10 6.11
C MET A 1 41.28 20.81 6.03
N ASP A 2 40.49 21.33 5.07
CA ASP A 2 39.02 21.11 5.06
C ASP A 2 38.59 19.63 5.01
N LYS A 3 39.36 18.81 4.30
CA LYS A 3 39.13 17.37 4.20
C LYS A 3 39.26 16.69 5.57
N GLU A 4 40.26 17.08 6.36
CA GLU A 4 40.51 16.51 7.69
C GLU A 4 39.43 16.93 8.69
N ILE A 5 38.97 18.19 8.61
CA ILE A 5 37.87 18.69 9.44
C ILE A 5 36.59 17.89 9.14
N LYS A 6 36.26 17.67 7.86
CA LYS A 6 35.10 16.86 7.48
C LYS A 6 35.18 15.42 7.98
N THR A 7 36.36 14.80 7.88
CA THR A 7 36.60 13.43 8.39
C THR A 7 36.44 13.38 9.90
N TRP A 8 37.02 14.34 10.62
CA TRP A 8 36.93 14.39 12.09
C TRP A 8 35.49 14.60 12.57
N VAL A 9 34.77 15.55 11.97
CA VAL A 9 33.35 15.80 12.28
C VAL A 9 32.50 14.56 11.97
N ALA A 10 32.80 13.81 10.89
CA ALA A 10 32.11 12.56 10.56
C ALA A 10 32.32 11.46 11.61
N THR A 11 33.46 11.44 12.30
CA THR A 11 33.78 10.47 13.37
C THR A 11 33.40 10.92 14.78
N CYS A 12 33.07 12.20 14.97
CA CYS A 12 32.71 12.78 16.27
C CYS A 12 31.28 12.41 16.67
N THR A 13 31.11 11.53 17.66
CA THR A 13 29.78 11.08 18.14
C THR A 13 28.87 12.23 18.58
N PRO A 14 29.31 13.18 19.46
CA PRO A 14 28.45 14.30 19.86
C PRO A 14 28.04 15.20 18.68
N CYS A 15 28.92 15.32 17.68
CA CYS A 15 28.66 16.10 16.47
C CYS A 15 27.62 15.42 15.55
N GLN A 16 27.63 14.09 15.47
CA GLN A 16 26.63 13.34 14.71
C GLN A 16 25.28 13.31 15.41
N GLU A 17 25.25 13.20 16.75
CA GLU A 17 24.02 13.20 17.54
C GLU A 17 23.31 14.56 17.56
N SER A 18 24.06 15.66 17.57
CA SER A 18 23.50 17.02 17.51
C SER A 18 23.15 17.48 16.09
N ARG A 19 23.49 16.68 15.07
CA ARG A 19 23.23 17.02 13.67
C ARG A 19 21.72 17.02 13.41
N PRO A 20 21.19 18.04 12.71
CA PRO A 20 19.81 18.00 12.25
C PRO A 20 19.54 16.75 11.41
N ALA A 21 18.34 16.18 11.57
CA ALA A 21 17.92 15.06 10.75
C ALA A 21 18.13 15.38 9.26
N PRO A 22 18.61 14.41 8.46
CA PRO A 22 18.69 14.59 7.01
C PRO A 22 17.33 15.03 6.47
N ARG A 23 17.34 15.83 5.40
CA ARG A 23 16.09 16.13 4.68
C ARG A 23 15.44 14.81 4.31
N THR A 24 14.16 14.67 4.63
CA THR A 24 13.37 13.52 4.22
C THR A 24 13.51 13.37 2.71
N ALA A 25 13.82 12.16 2.25
CA ALA A 25 13.86 11.88 0.83
C ALA A 25 12.50 12.24 0.20
N PRO A 26 12.46 12.72 -1.05
CA PRO A 26 11.20 12.95 -1.75
C PRO A 26 10.36 11.67 -1.68
N THR A 27 9.13 11.79 -1.17
CA THR A 27 8.22 10.65 -1.11
C THR A 27 7.81 10.34 -2.54
N HIS A 28 8.12 9.14 -3.02
CA HIS A 28 7.65 8.70 -4.33
C HIS A 28 6.13 8.50 -4.25
N GLU A 29 5.37 9.39 -4.89
CA GLU A 29 3.93 9.22 -5.01
C GLU A 29 3.61 8.04 -5.91
N TRP A 30 2.69 7.20 -5.48
CA TRP A 30 2.26 6.05 -6.26
C TRP A 30 1.31 6.53 -7.37
N GLU A 31 1.61 6.24 -8.64
CA GLU A 31 0.79 6.68 -9.78
C GLU A 31 -0.67 6.33 -9.58
N SER A 32 -1.62 7.24 -9.76
CA SER A 32 -3.03 6.91 -9.55
C SER A 32 -3.49 5.78 -10.48
N PRO A 33 -4.25 4.78 -9.97
CA PRO A 33 -4.78 3.72 -10.81
C PRO A 33 -5.72 4.31 -11.87
N LYS A 34 -5.73 3.73 -13.08
CA LYS A 34 -6.55 4.21 -14.20
C LYS A 34 -7.89 3.51 -14.33
N THR A 35 -8.02 2.32 -13.76
CA THR A 35 -9.24 1.50 -13.82
C THR A 35 -9.57 0.92 -12.44
N PRO A 36 -10.87 0.69 -12.15
CA PRO A 36 -11.28 -0.05 -10.95
C PRO A 36 -10.57 -1.40 -10.85
N TRP A 37 -10.25 -1.83 -9.63
CA TRP A 37 -9.63 -3.13 -9.33
C TRP A 37 -8.22 -3.34 -9.92
N SER A 38 -7.60 -2.33 -10.53
CA SER A 38 -6.21 -2.42 -11.02
C SER A 38 -5.17 -2.35 -9.89
N ARG A 39 -5.55 -1.77 -8.74
CA ARG A 39 -4.72 -1.74 -7.55
C ARG A 39 -5.57 -1.84 -6.30
N ILE A 40 -5.30 -2.87 -5.50
CA ILE A 40 -6.04 -3.16 -4.30
C ILE A 40 -5.07 -3.12 -3.12
N HIS A 41 -5.41 -2.38 -2.08
CA HIS A 41 -4.70 -2.40 -0.81
C HIS A 41 -5.40 -3.36 0.15
N ILE A 42 -4.62 -4.25 0.75
CA ILE A 42 -5.11 -5.24 1.71
C ILE A 42 -4.40 -5.01 3.03
N TYR A 43 -5.17 -4.86 4.10
CA TYR A 43 -4.69 -4.66 5.45
C TYR A 43 -5.34 -5.65 6.39
N PHE A 44 -4.58 -6.14 7.35
CA PHE A 44 -5.12 -6.85 8.50
C PHE A 44 -5.17 -5.90 9.68
N ALA A 45 -6.32 -5.79 10.33
CA ALA A 45 -6.48 -5.02 11.55
C ALA A 45 -6.93 -5.96 12.67
N GLY A 46 -6.27 -5.92 13.82
CA GLY A 46 -6.64 -6.72 14.98
C GLY A 46 -5.44 -7.29 15.74
N PRO A 47 -5.70 -8.07 16.81
CA PRO A 47 -7.02 -8.49 17.28
C PRO A 47 -7.76 -7.39 18.05
N CYS A 48 -8.97 -7.03 17.61
CA CYS A 48 -9.88 -6.15 18.35
C CYS A 48 -11.07 -6.99 18.80
N GLN A 49 -11.30 -7.06 20.13
CA GLN A 49 -12.31 -7.92 20.75
C GLN A 49 -12.21 -9.41 20.33
N GLY A 50 -10.99 -9.91 20.14
CA GLY A 50 -10.77 -11.31 19.71
C GLY A 50 -11.00 -11.57 18.22
N HIS A 51 -11.27 -10.53 17.43
CA HIS A 51 -11.51 -10.64 15.99
C HIS A 51 -10.41 -9.96 15.18
N THR A 52 -10.07 -10.55 14.03
CA THR A 52 -9.22 -9.92 13.02
C THR A 52 -10.06 -9.49 11.83
N PHE A 53 -9.79 -8.31 11.31
CA PHE A 53 -10.48 -7.71 10.18
C PHE A 53 -9.54 -7.71 8.98
N LEU A 54 -9.96 -8.33 7.89
CA LEU A 54 -9.35 -8.15 6.58
C LEU A 54 -10.02 -6.96 5.90
N ILE A 55 -9.27 -5.88 5.75
CA ILE A 55 -9.70 -4.64 5.11
C ILE A 55 -9.12 -4.62 3.69
N ILE A 56 -9.99 -4.45 2.71
CA ILE A 56 -9.63 -4.45 1.30
C ILE A 56 -10.14 -3.15 0.69
N VAL A 57 -9.25 -2.38 0.08
CA VAL A 57 -9.55 -1.07 -0.50
C VAL A 57 -9.16 -1.08 -1.96
N ASP A 58 -10.12 -0.83 -2.85
CA ASP A 58 -9.79 -0.51 -4.25
C ASP A 58 -9.25 0.92 -4.33
N ALA A 59 -8.02 1.07 -4.82
CA ALA A 59 -7.35 2.37 -4.85
C ALA A 59 -8.01 3.36 -5.83
N TYR A 60 -8.72 2.87 -6.84
CA TYR A 60 -9.43 3.67 -7.83
C TYR A 60 -10.79 4.14 -7.30
N SER A 61 -11.70 3.22 -7.03
CA SER A 61 -13.07 3.55 -6.61
C SER A 61 -13.19 3.95 -5.14
N LYS A 62 -12.12 3.77 -4.35
CA LYS A 62 -12.12 3.92 -2.89
C LYS A 62 -13.14 3.01 -2.19
N LEU A 63 -13.57 1.93 -2.87
CA LEU A 63 -14.49 0.97 -2.31
C LEU A 63 -13.81 0.15 -1.21
N LEU A 64 -14.43 0.13 -0.03
CA LEU A 64 -14.00 -0.62 1.13
C LEU A 64 -14.77 -1.94 1.24
N LYS A 65 -14.07 -3.05 1.36
CA LYS A 65 -14.63 -4.35 1.74
C LYS A 65 -13.93 -4.84 3.00
N VAL A 66 -14.72 -5.11 4.03
CA VAL A 66 -14.22 -5.60 5.33
C VAL A 66 -14.76 -7.02 5.55
N SER A 67 -13.89 -7.93 5.98
CA SER A 67 -14.27 -9.28 6.36
C SER A 67 -13.70 -9.62 7.73
N ILE A 68 -14.57 -10.05 8.64
CA ILE A 68 -14.14 -10.56 9.95
C ILE A 68 -13.70 -12.00 9.76
N MET A 69 -12.49 -12.33 10.19
CA MET A 69 -11.93 -13.66 10.03
C MET A 69 -10.88 -13.99 11.09
N THR A 70 -10.54 -15.26 11.21
CA THR A 70 -9.37 -15.70 11.98
C THR A 70 -8.12 -15.51 11.12
N LEU A 71 -7.04 -14.98 11.70
CA LEU A 71 -5.76 -14.77 11.01
C LEU A 71 -5.04 -16.10 10.71
N THR A 72 -5.58 -16.85 9.75
CA THR A 72 -4.97 -18.08 9.23
C THR A 72 -4.82 -17.96 7.71
N MET A 73 -3.83 -18.66 7.15
CA MET A 73 -3.61 -18.65 5.70
C MET A 73 -4.82 -19.19 4.93
N THR A 74 -5.39 -20.31 5.39
CA THR A 74 -6.55 -20.96 4.76
C THR A 74 -7.74 -20.01 4.70
N GLU A 75 -8.01 -19.31 5.80
CA GLU A 75 -9.14 -18.40 5.90
C GLU A 75 -8.92 -17.15 5.03
N THR A 76 -7.71 -16.60 5.03
CA THR A 76 -7.33 -15.48 4.15
C THR A 76 -7.53 -15.85 2.68
N ILE A 77 -7.04 -17.03 2.25
CA ILE A 77 -7.21 -17.53 0.89
C ILE A 77 -8.69 -17.68 0.55
N ARG A 78 -9.49 -18.22 1.47
CA ARG A 78 -10.94 -18.39 1.29
C ARG A 78 -11.64 -17.05 1.08
N VAL A 79 -11.34 -16.05 1.91
CA VAL A 79 -11.92 -14.70 1.81
C VAL A 79 -11.49 -14.02 0.52
N LEU A 80 -10.21 -14.10 0.13
CA LEU A 80 -9.71 -13.52 -1.12
C LEU A 80 -10.32 -14.21 -2.35
N ARG A 81 -10.44 -15.54 -2.37
CA ARG A 81 -11.11 -16.26 -3.46
C ARG A 81 -12.58 -15.83 -3.58
N LYS A 82 -13.29 -15.72 -2.46
CA LYS A 82 -14.67 -15.22 -2.44
C LYS A 82 -14.73 -13.78 -2.94
N LEU A 83 -13.78 -12.94 -2.55
CA LEU A 83 -13.66 -11.59 -3.06
C LEU A 83 -13.55 -11.62 -4.58
N PHE A 84 -12.56 -12.31 -5.16
CA PHE A 84 -12.38 -12.37 -6.62
C PHE A 84 -13.57 -12.95 -7.38
N ALA A 85 -14.32 -13.87 -6.76
CA ALA A 85 -15.53 -14.43 -7.36
C ALA A 85 -16.77 -13.51 -7.26
N THR A 86 -16.81 -12.60 -6.28
CA THR A 86 -17.98 -11.73 -6.00
C THR A 86 -17.75 -10.27 -6.38
N THR A 87 -16.50 -9.84 -6.57
CA THR A 87 -16.20 -8.49 -7.00
C THR A 87 -16.72 -8.28 -8.41
N GLN A 88 -17.20 -7.05 -8.63
CA GLN A 88 -17.68 -6.51 -9.89
C GLN A 88 -16.57 -6.36 -10.96
N MET A 89 -15.56 -7.25 -10.95
CA MET A 89 -14.60 -7.38 -12.05
C MET A 89 -15.35 -7.62 -13.37
N TRP A 90 -16.47 -8.36 -13.30
CA TRP A 90 -17.40 -8.55 -14.42
C TRP A 90 -18.19 -7.30 -14.86
N LEU A 91 -18.37 -6.29 -14.00
CA LEU A 91 -19.08 -5.05 -14.38
C LEU A 91 -18.13 -3.98 -14.95
N CYS A 92 -16.87 -3.94 -14.52
CA CYS A 92 -15.92 -2.94 -15.06
C CYS A 92 -15.38 -3.26 -16.46
N GLN A 93 -15.28 -4.53 -16.87
CA GLN A 93 -14.99 -4.84 -18.28
C GLN A 93 -16.16 -4.48 -19.21
N ILE A 94 -17.40 -4.47 -18.72
CA ILE A 94 -18.57 -4.07 -19.51
C ILE A 94 -18.69 -2.53 -19.59
N MET A 95 -18.29 -1.81 -18.54
CA MET A 95 -18.39 -0.34 -18.48
C MET A 95 -17.14 0.41 -18.94
N ALA A 96 -15.98 -0.26 -19.09
CA ALA A 96 -14.85 0.33 -19.76
C ALA A 96 -15.15 0.33 -21.28
N PRO A 97 -15.37 1.48 -21.93
CA PRO A 97 -15.43 1.48 -23.39
C PRO A 97 -14.16 0.82 -23.89
N SER A 98 -14.31 -0.12 -24.81
CA SER A 98 -13.20 -0.63 -25.61
C SER A 98 -12.37 0.57 -26.05
N SER A 99 -11.13 0.68 -25.58
CA SER A 99 -10.23 1.72 -26.06
C SER A 99 -10.23 1.65 -27.58
N PRO A 100 -10.52 2.75 -28.31
CA PRO A 100 -10.31 2.73 -29.74
C PRO A 100 -8.83 2.44 -29.97
N GLU A 101 -8.56 1.37 -30.72
CA GLU A 101 -7.23 1.05 -31.21
C GLU A 101 -6.65 2.30 -31.88
N SER A 102 -5.54 2.79 -31.36
CA SER A 102 -4.81 3.93 -31.90
C SER A 102 -4.25 3.55 -33.27
N ILE A 103 -4.81 4.16 -34.32
CA ILE A 103 -4.16 4.34 -35.64
C ILE A 103 -3.09 5.42 -35.51
#